data_AF-A0A0C1Z2Y4-F1
#
_entry.id   AF-A0A0C1Z2Y4-F1
#
_cell.length_a   1.000
_cell.length_b   1.000
_cell.length_c   1.000
_cell.angle_alpha   90.00
_cell.angle_beta   90.00
_cell.angle_gamma   90.00
#
_symmetry.space_group_name_H-M   'P 1'
#
loop_
_entity.id
_entity.type
_entity.pdbx_description
1 polymer ?
#
loop_
_entity_poly.entity_id
_entity_poly.type
_entity_poly.pdbx_seq_one_letter_code
_entity_poly.pdbx_strand_id
1 'polypeptide(L)'
;MVGPGLGLGKRGDGPKLAGEDRRALLMSARVRRACRGSAEVLDRPRNPLPVDLPTLAGQGVGPDLGVATMSVDLTIALCLRDDERRLPVMAKAALEVAEALIREHAAHEWREPDTREEAWIAGSAADRVDPNLNYELLALDESSRDNTLSVLSILHSRHSQLRSFQTLTPGTAVMRGARLARGRVWLIVDAPFDPTHGLWATRQVFCGDQAAVVPGEVLALRRGVGQAALGWLDGGLVSAQREVERLLASHGERPAWSPPRDQALRSRARLFMRGRLAQLGFGQLDRG
;
A
#
# COMPACT_ATOMS: atom_id res chain seq x y z
N MET A 1 0.97 -84.07 -5.84
CA MET A 1 1.93 -82.96 -5.94
C MET A 1 1.16 -81.66 -5.79
N VAL A 2 1.48 -80.91 -4.75
CA VAL A 2 0.78 -79.73 -4.27
C VAL A 2 1.39 -78.50 -4.93
N GLY A 3 0.59 -77.70 -5.65
CA GLY A 3 0.90 -76.28 -5.90
C GLY A 3 0.46 -75.47 -4.68
N PRO A 4 1.14 -74.37 -4.32
CA PRO A 4 0.83 -73.06 -4.94
C PRO A 4 2.01 -72.06 -4.95
N GLY A 5 1.81 -70.87 -5.52
CA GLY A 5 2.79 -69.78 -5.42
C GLY A 5 2.36 -68.47 -6.09
N LEU A 6 1.45 -67.74 -5.45
CA LEU A 6 0.97 -66.39 -5.79
C LEU A 6 2.10 -65.35 -5.73
N GLY A 7 2.32 -64.61 -6.81
CA GLY A 7 3.20 -63.44 -6.88
C GLY A 7 2.40 -62.14 -6.96
N LEU A 8 2.29 -61.43 -5.83
CA LEU A 8 1.64 -60.13 -5.67
C LEU A 8 2.40 -59.01 -6.42
N GLY A 9 1.67 -58.29 -7.28
CA GLY A 9 2.15 -57.08 -7.95
C GLY A 9 2.31 -55.90 -6.99
N LYS A 10 3.48 -55.25 -7.05
CA LYS A 10 3.78 -54.02 -6.32
C LYS A 10 3.03 -52.85 -6.95
N ARG A 11 2.24 -52.15 -6.12
CA ARG A 11 1.63 -50.85 -6.42
C ARG A 11 2.71 -49.78 -6.44
N GLY A 12 2.68 -48.92 -7.45
CA GLY A 12 3.54 -47.75 -7.57
C GLY A 12 3.11 -46.64 -6.60
N ASP A 13 4.09 -46.06 -5.92
CA ASP A 13 3.97 -44.82 -5.18
C ASP A 13 3.93 -43.64 -6.15
N GLY A 14 2.83 -42.89 -6.15
CA GLY A 14 2.71 -41.59 -6.81
C GLY A 14 3.21 -40.47 -5.90
N PRO A 15 3.75 -39.36 -6.45
CA PRO A 15 4.33 -38.29 -5.66
C PRO A 15 3.25 -37.46 -4.94
N LYS A 16 3.42 -37.29 -3.62
CA LYS A 16 2.69 -36.31 -2.81
C LYS A 16 3.26 -34.91 -3.06
N LEU A 17 2.63 -34.17 -3.97
CA LEU A 17 2.79 -32.71 -4.08
C LEU A 17 1.38 -32.10 -4.14
N ALA A 18 0.90 -31.51 -3.03
CA ALA A 18 -0.18 -30.51 -3.02
C ALA A 18 -0.55 -30.14 -1.57
N GLY A 19 0.26 -29.30 -0.92
CA GLY A 19 -0.04 -28.74 0.41
C GLY A 19 -0.08 -27.21 0.42
N GLU A 20 0.89 -26.56 -0.24
CA GLU A 20 1.11 -25.11 -0.09
C GLU A 20 0.47 -24.26 -1.21
N ASP A 21 0.32 -24.79 -2.42
CA ASP A 21 -0.27 -24.04 -3.55
C ASP A 21 -1.77 -23.75 -3.41
N ARG A 22 -2.50 -24.49 -2.56
CA ARG A 22 -3.95 -24.25 -2.36
C ARG A 22 -4.25 -22.98 -1.58
N ARG A 23 -3.32 -22.46 -0.76
CA ARG A 23 -3.54 -21.22 0.00
C ARG A 23 -3.38 -19.97 -0.88
N ALA A 24 -2.42 -19.96 -1.79
CA ALA A 24 -2.25 -18.87 -2.76
C ALA A 24 -3.44 -18.77 -3.73
N LEU A 25 -3.95 -19.92 -4.19
CA LEU A 25 -5.13 -19.99 -5.09
C LEU A 25 -6.46 -19.60 -4.42
N LEU A 26 -6.61 -19.84 -3.10
CA LEU A 26 -7.83 -19.43 -2.38
C LEU A 26 -7.85 -17.93 -2.06
N MET A 27 -6.69 -17.29 -1.90
CA MET A 27 -6.57 -15.84 -1.77
C MET A 27 -6.92 -15.13 -3.08
N SER A 28 -6.43 -15.62 -4.23
CA SER A 28 -6.71 -15.00 -5.54
C SER A 28 -8.19 -15.09 -5.94
N ALA A 29 -8.89 -16.18 -5.60
CA ALA A 29 -10.33 -16.32 -5.86
C ALA A 29 -11.22 -15.40 -4.98
N ARG A 30 -10.81 -15.12 -3.73
CA ARG A 30 -11.51 -14.16 -2.85
C ARG A 30 -11.31 -12.71 -3.29
N VAL A 31 -10.11 -12.37 -3.78
CA VAL A 31 -9.80 -11.04 -4.33
C VAL A 31 -10.64 -10.73 -5.57
N ARG A 32 -10.85 -11.71 -6.47
CA ARG A 32 -11.74 -11.55 -7.63
C ARG A 32 -13.21 -11.32 -7.26
N ARG A 33 -13.65 -11.76 -6.08
CA ARG A 33 -15.04 -11.54 -5.59
C ARG A 33 -15.21 -10.18 -4.91
N ALA A 34 -14.17 -9.66 -4.26
CA ALA A 34 -14.19 -8.33 -3.64
C ALA A 34 -14.28 -7.21 -4.71
N CYS A 35 -13.60 -7.37 -5.85
CA CYS A 35 -13.60 -6.36 -6.92
C CYS A 35 -14.92 -6.31 -7.74
N ARG A 36 -15.89 -7.21 -7.49
CA ARG A 36 -17.18 -7.26 -8.22
C ARG A 36 -18.37 -6.66 -7.45
N GLY A 37 -18.16 -6.19 -6.22
CA GLY A 37 -19.26 -5.97 -5.27
C GLY A 37 -19.87 -4.57 -5.18
N SER A 38 -19.34 -3.54 -5.86
CA SER A 38 -19.70 -2.13 -5.56
C SER A 38 -20.34 -1.34 -6.72
N ALA A 39 -20.87 -2.01 -7.74
CA ALA A 39 -21.52 -1.34 -8.87
C ALA A 39 -23.05 -1.41 -8.80
N GLU A 40 -23.67 -0.82 -7.77
CA GLU A 40 -25.13 -0.58 -7.79
C GLU A 40 -25.59 0.38 -6.65
N VAL A 41 -25.24 1.67 -6.71
CA VAL A 41 -25.91 2.69 -5.87
C VAL A 41 -26.04 4.04 -6.60
N LEU A 42 -27.25 4.30 -7.08
CA LEU A 42 -27.96 5.58 -7.22
C LEU A 42 -27.31 6.74 -8.00
N ASP A 43 -27.78 6.85 -9.24
CA ASP A 43 -27.83 8.06 -10.07
C ASP A 43 -28.63 9.18 -9.36
N ARG A 44 -27.97 10.30 -9.06
CA ARG A 44 -28.61 11.58 -8.70
C ARG A 44 -27.95 12.69 -9.52
N PRO A 45 -28.73 13.49 -10.29
CA PRO A 45 -28.18 14.64 -10.99
C PRO A 45 -27.83 15.74 -9.97
N ARG A 46 -26.56 16.15 -9.92
CA ARG A 46 -26.13 17.36 -9.21
C ARG A 46 -26.24 18.56 -10.16
N ASN A 47 -27.02 19.55 -9.77
CA ASN A 47 -27.06 20.88 -10.38
C ASN A 47 -25.69 21.56 -10.25
N PRO A 48 -25.12 22.13 -11.32
CA PRO A 48 -23.96 23.00 -11.21
C PRO A 48 -24.39 24.39 -10.74
N LEU A 49 -23.79 24.87 -9.65
CA LEU A 49 -23.81 26.29 -9.29
C LEU A 49 -22.75 27.04 -10.11
N PRO A 50 -23.01 28.29 -10.53
CA PRO A 50 -22.02 29.12 -11.20
C PRO A 50 -21.03 29.67 -10.17
N VAL A 51 -19.74 29.50 -10.42
CA VAL A 51 -18.68 30.20 -9.69
C VAL A 51 -17.98 31.11 -10.69
N ASP A 52 -18.24 32.41 -10.56
CA ASP A 52 -17.54 33.45 -11.31
C ASP A 52 -16.09 33.53 -10.80
N LEU A 53 -15.15 33.27 -11.70
CA LEU A 53 -13.71 33.48 -11.51
C LEU A 53 -13.35 34.91 -11.96
N PRO A 54 -12.64 35.72 -11.16
CA PRO A 54 -11.95 36.88 -11.69
C PRO A 54 -10.64 36.48 -12.36
N THR A 55 -10.55 36.82 -13.65
CA THR A 55 -9.33 36.77 -14.46
C THR A 55 -8.32 37.79 -13.96
N LEU A 56 -7.15 37.34 -13.49
CA LEU A 56 -5.96 38.18 -13.35
C LEU A 56 -4.87 37.66 -14.29
N ALA A 57 -4.58 38.50 -15.28
CA ALA A 57 -3.52 38.32 -16.25
C ALA A 57 -2.18 38.75 -15.66
N GLY A 58 -1.12 38.02 -16.04
CA GLY A 58 0.26 38.51 -16.05
C GLY A 58 1.23 37.74 -15.16
N GLN A 59 2.05 36.87 -15.75
CA GLN A 59 3.49 37.12 -15.94
C GLN A 59 4.25 35.81 -16.27
N GLY A 60 4.98 35.85 -17.40
CA GLY A 60 6.28 35.20 -17.62
C GLY A 60 6.39 33.68 -17.51
N VAL A 61 6.11 32.97 -18.60
CA VAL A 61 6.57 31.57 -18.79
C VAL A 61 7.78 31.60 -19.72
N GLY A 62 8.97 31.39 -19.15
CA GLY A 62 10.15 30.97 -19.92
C GLY A 62 9.96 29.52 -20.39
N PRO A 63 10.56 29.10 -21.52
CA PRO A 63 10.46 27.72 -21.98
C PRO A 63 11.33 26.84 -21.09
N ASP A 64 10.73 26.25 -20.06
CA ASP A 64 11.30 25.09 -19.39
C ASP A 64 11.38 23.97 -20.44
N LEU A 65 12.62 23.59 -20.79
CA LEU A 65 12.92 22.41 -21.57
C LEU A 65 12.37 21.21 -20.80
N GLY A 66 11.18 20.77 -21.20
CA GLY A 66 10.42 19.69 -20.59
C GLY A 66 11.18 18.37 -20.65
N VAL A 67 12.02 18.13 -19.64
CA VAL A 67 12.32 16.78 -19.21
C VAL A 67 10.97 16.19 -18.83
N ALA A 68 10.46 15.26 -19.64
CA ALA A 68 9.24 14.54 -19.35
C ALA A 68 9.41 13.91 -17.96
N THR A 69 8.88 14.57 -16.93
CA THR A 69 8.89 14.06 -15.57
C THR A 69 8.08 12.79 -15.60
N MET A 70 8.77 11.65 -15.54
CA MET A 70 8.14 10.34 -15.49
C MET A 70 7.07 10.36 -14.40
N SER A 71 5.83 10.08 -14.80
CA SER A 71 4.71 10.05 -13.88
C SER A 71 4.92 8.90 -12.90
N VAL A 72 5.00 9.21 -11.60
CA VAL A 72 5.08 8.21 -10.55
C VAL A 72 3.68 7.66 -10.28
N ASP A 73 3.52 6.35 -10.31
CA ASP A 73 2.25 5.69 -10.02
C ASP A 73 2.08 5.42 -8.53
N LEU A 74 3.11 4.82 -7.92
CA LEU A 74 3.11 4.40 -6.53
C LEU A 74 4.19 5.14 -5.73
N THR A 75 3.80 5.78 -4.63
CA THR A 75 4.75 6.21 -3.60
C THR A 75 4.65 5.28 -2.40
N ILE A 76 5.78 4.71 -1.96
CA ILE A 76 5.85 3.98 -0.70
C ILE A 76 6.61 4.83 0.31
N ALA A 77 5.97 5.19 1.42
CA ALA A 77 6.53 6.03 2.47
C ALA A 77 6.81 5.20 3.74
N LEU A 78 8.10 5.06 4.06
CA LEU A 78 8.62 4.41 5.25
C LEU A 78 8.86 5.46 6.34
N CYS A 79 7.93 5.55 7.30
CA CYS A 79 7.95 6.54 8.38
C CYS A 79 8.66 5.97 9.63
N LEU A 80 9.94 6.26 9.79
CA LEU A 80 10.77 5.75 10.88
C LEU A 80 10.68 6.70 12.08
N ARG A 81 10.27 6.16 13.24
CA ARG A 81 10.16 6.93 14.49
C ARG A 81 11.36 6.74 15.40
N ASP A 82 11.64 5.48 15.76
CA ASP A 82 12.56 5.18 16.88
C ASP A 82 13.62 4.10 16.58
N ASP A 83 13.50 3.33 15.49
CA ASP A 83 14.36 2.16 15.24
C ASP A 83 14.77 2.03 13.78
N GLU A 84 15.90 2.66 13.44
CA GLU A 84 16.54 2.61 12.13
C GLU A 84 16.94 1.20 11.68
N ARG A 85 17.13 0.27 12.62
CA ARG A 85 17.56 -1.11 12.30
C ARG A 85 16.46 -1.86 11.56
N ARG A 86 15.22 -1.36 11.60
CA ARG A 86 14.06 -1.90 10.90
C ARG A 86 13.99 -1.45 9.45
N LEU A 87 14.67 -0.37 9.09
CA LEU A 87 14.61 0.21 7.75
C LEU A 87 14.98 -0.79 6.64
N PRO A 88 16.07 -1.60 6.74
CA PRO A 88 16.38 -2.59 5.71
C PRO A 88 15.26 -3.62 5.49
N VAL A 89 14.60 -4.05 6.58
CA VAL A 89 13.49 -5.00 6.52
C VAL A 89 12.27 -4.36 5.87
N MET A 90 11.94 -3.13 6.26
CA MET A 90 10.82 -2.37 5.69
C MET A 90 11.06 -2.04 4.21
N ALA A 91 12.27 -1.62 3.84
CA ALA A 91 12.64 -1.34 2.45
C ALA A 91 12.56 -2.60 1.59
N LYS A 92 13.05 -3.74 2.08
CA LYS A 92 12.90 -5.03 1.39
C LYS A 92 11.43 -5.37 1.15
N ALA A 93 10.59 -5.28 2.19
CA ALA A 93 9.16 -5.54 2.06
C ALA A 93 8.47 -4.58 1.07
N ALA A 94 8.84 -3.31 1.07
CA ALA A 94 8.33 -2.31 0.13
C ALA A 94 8.70 -2.63 -1.33
N LEU A 95 9.92 -3.07 -1.57
CA LEU A 95 10.37 -3.48 -2.89
C LEU A 95 9.65 -4.74 -3.36
N GLU A 96 9.48 -5.73 -2.48
CA GLU A 96 8.69 -6.94 -2.79
C GLU A 96 7.25 -6.57 -3.20
N VAL A 97 6.63 -5.58 -2.54
CA VAL A 97 5.31 -5.05 -2.93
C VAL A 97 5.35 -4.38 -4.30
N ALA A 98 6.30 -3.48 -4.53
CA ALA A 98 6.40 -2.75 -5.80
C ALA A 98 6.64 -3.70 -6.99
N GLU A 99 7.58 -4.64 -6.84
CA GLU A 99 7.90 -5.64 -7.87
C GLU A 99 6.74 -6.60 -8.13
N ALA A 100 6.04 -7.04 -7.09
CA ALA A 100 4.85 -7.86 -7.25
C ALA A 100 3.76 -7.09 -7.99
N LEU A 101 3.53 -5.83 -7.62
CA LEU A 101 2.51 -5.00 -8.25
C LEU A 101 2.82 -4.72 -9.73
N ILE A 102 4.07 -4.41 -10.08
CA ILE A 102 4.52 -4.24 -11.47
C ILE A 102 4.27 -5.52 -12.27
N ARG A 103 4.63 -6.68 -11.71
CA ARG A 103 4.47 -7.98 -12.36
C ARG A 103 3.00 -8.30 -12.59
N GLU A 104 2.15 -8.09 -11.60
CA GLU A 104 0.71 -8.32 -11.70
C GLU A 104 0.02 -7.35 -12.68
N HIS A 105 0.47 -6.09 -12.74
CA HIS A 105 0.00 -5.09 -13.69
C HIS A 105 0.37 -5.48 -15.13
N ALA A 106 1.62 -5.86 -15.37
CA ALA A 106 2.10 -6.33 -16.67
C ALA A 106 1.40 -7.62 -17.13
N ALA A 107 0.98 -8.47 -16.18
CA ALA A 107 0.18 -9.67 -16.44
C ALA A 107 -1.33 -9.39 -16.56
N HIS A 108 -1.77 -8.13 -16.42
CA HIS A 108 -3.19 -7.72 -16.42
C HIS A 108 -4.07 -8.51 -15.44
N GLU A 109 -3.54 -8.89 -14.27
CA GLU A 109 -4.27 -9.68 -13.27
C GLU A 109 -5.39 -8.89 -12.59
N TRP A 110 -5.26 -7.56 -12.56
CA TRP A 110 -6.24 -6.61 -12.08
C TRP A 110 -6.38 -5.50 -13.09
N ARG A 111 -7.57 -4.88 -13.12
CA ARG A 111 -7.87 -3.76 -14.00
C ARG A 111 -8.11 -2.54 -13.13
N GLU A 112 -7.39 -1.48 -13.45
CA GLU A 112 -7.78 -0.16 -13.00
C GLU A 112 -9.16 0.16 -13.61
N PRO A 113 -10.11 0.67 -12.83
CA PRO A 113 -11.35 1.15 -13.41
C PRO A 113 -11.03 2.30 -14.35
N ASP A 114 -11.57 2.26 -15.57
CA ASP A 114 -11.56 3.39 -16.49
C ASP A 114 -12.28 4.56 -15.80
N THR A 115 -11.54 5.43 -15.12
CA THR A 115 -12.16 6.53 -14.40
C THR A 115 -12.63 7.56 -15.43
N ARG A 116 -13.96 7.65 -15.56
CA ARG A 116 -14.67 8.51 -16.52
C ARG A 116 -14.33 10.01 -16.37
N GLU A 117 -13.84 10.43 -15.19
CA GLU A 117 -13.40 11.81 -14.93
C GLU A 117 -12.00 12.12 -15.47
N GLU A 118 -11.07 11.17 -15.50
CA GLU A 118 -9.75 11.39 -16.12
C GLU A 118 -9.84 11.38 -17.65
N ALA A 119 -10.79 10.62 -18.22
CA ALA A 119 -11.07 10.61 -19.65
C ALA A 119 -11.63 11.93 -20.21
N TRP A 120 -12.29 12.74 -19.37
CA TRP A 120 -12.85 14.05 -19.79
C TRP A 120 -11.83 15.19 -19.74
N ILE A 121 -10.84 15.13 -18.84
CA ILE A 121 -9.74 16.11 -18.79
C ILE A 121 -8.62 15.74 -19.76
N ALA A 122 -8.42 14.45 -20.03
CA ALA A 122 -7.46 13.95 -21.02
C ALA A 122 -8.03 14.04 -22.45
N GLY A 123 -8.18 15.25 -22.98
CA GLY A 123 -8.37 15.52 -24.42
C GLY A 123 -7.20 15.09 -25.32
N SER A 124 -6.35 14.16 -24.86
CA SER A 124 -5.26 13.57 -25.63
C SER A 124 -5.00 12.15 -25.11
N ALA A 125 -5.93 11.24 -25.43
CA ALA A 125 -5.87 9.81 -25.07
C ALA A 125 -4.79 9.01 -25.85
N ALA A 126 -3.80 9.68 -26.44
CA ALA A 126 -2.76 9.04 -27.24
C ALA A 126 -1.43 8.83 -26.49
N ASP A 127 -1.29 9.29 -25.24
CA ASP A 127 0.04 9.43 -24.59
C ASP A 127 0.13 8.85 -23.16
N ARG A 128 -0.74 7.93 -22.75
CA ARG A 128 -0.79 7.43 -21.36
C ARG A 128 -0.90 5.92 -21.21
N VAL A 129 -0.03 5.18 -21.87
CA VAL A 129 0.30 3.83 -21.42
C VAL A 129 1.81 3.68 -21.50
N ASP A 130 2.52 4.22 -20.52
CA ASP A 130 3.78 3.60 -20.16
C ASP A 130 3.37 2.25 -19.54
N PRO A 131 3.66 1.09 -20.17
CA PRO A 131 3.18 -0.21 -19.69
C PRO A 131 3.75 -0.58 -18.32
N ASN A 132 4.74 0.18 -17.85
CA ASN A 132 5.46 -0.07 -16.62
C ASN A 132 5.00 0.88 -15.52
N LEU A 133 4.35 0.30 -14.51
CA LEU A 133 4.02 0.98 -13.26
C LEU A 133 5.31 1.50 -12.62
N ASN A 134 5.40 2.82 -12.46
CA ASN A 134 6.57 3.49 -11.87
C ASN A 134 6.35 3.70 -10.37
N TYR A 135 7.38 3.44 -9.55
CA TYR A 135 7.32 3.68 -8.12
C TYR A 135 8.45 4.57 -7.61
N GLU A 136 8.21 5.22 -6.48
CA GLU A 136 9.23 5.88 -5.67
C GLU A 136 9.16 5.37 -4.23
N LEU A 137 10.31 5.33 -3.55
CA LEU A 137 10.42 4.95 -2.15
C LEU A 137 10.88 6.16 -1.35
N LEU A 138 10.17 6.53 -0.30
CA LEU A 138 10.52 7.60 0.61
C LEU A 138 10.90 7.00 1.97
N ALA A 139 12.10 7.27 2.47
CA ALA A 139 12.47 6.99 3.85
C ALA A 139 12.45 8.29 4.65
N LEU A 140 11.60 8.37 5.67
CA LEU A 140 11.33 9.56 6.48
C LEU A 140 11.75 9.25 7.91
N ASP A 141 12.84 9.84 8.37
CA ASP A 141 13.43 9.57 9.69
C ASP A 141 13.23 10.76 10.65
N GLU A 142 12.57 10.50 11.78
CA GLU A 142 12.25 11.50 12.80
C GLU A 142 13.34 11.69 13.86
N SER A 143 14.17 10.70 14.16
CA SER A 143 15.02 10.85 15.35
C SER A 143 16.25 9.97 15.40
N SER A 144 16.70 9.39 14.30
CA SER A 144 17.80 8.46 14.42
C SER A 144 19.10 9.13 14.85
N ARG A 145 19.66 8.62 15.95
CA ARG A 145 20.76 9.25 16.66
C ARG A 145 22.14 8.90 16.12
N ASP A 146 22.38 7.75 15.48
CA ASP A 146 23.79 7.41 15.18
C ASP A 146 24.14 6.52 13.96
N ASN A 147 23.24 5.83 13.22
CA ASN A 147 23.69 5.03 12.05
C ASN A 147 22.79 5.07 10.80
N THR A 148 21.80 5.96 10.75
CA THR A 148 20.80 5.96 9.68
C THR A 148 21.40 6.37 8.35
N LEU A 149 22.38 7.29 8.36
CA LEU A 149 23.11 7.70 7.17
C LEU A 149 23.84 6.54 6.49
N SER A 150 24.51 5.69 7.26
CA SER A 150 25.24 4.53 6.72
C SER A 150 24.28 3.51 6.10
N VAL A 151 23.17 3.21 6.78
CA VAL A 151 22.15 2.28 6.29
C VAL A 151 21.47 2.84 5.04
N LEU A 152 21.08 4.12 5.05
CA LEU A 152 20.45 4.79 3.92
C LEU A 152 21.39 4.90 2.72
N SER A 153 22.68 5.16 2.93
CA SER A 153 23.67 5.22 1.84
C SER A 153 23.82 3.87 1.15
N ILE A 154 23.79 2.76 1.91
CA ILE A 154 23.83 1.41 1.34
C ILE A 154 22.52 1.09 0.61
N LEU A 155 21.37 1.52 1.14
CA LEU A 155 20.08 1.31 0.47
C LEU A 155 19.94 2.16 -0.79
N HIS A 156 20.42 3.40 -0.79
CA HIS A 156 20.37 4.29 -1.94
C HIS A 156 21.23 3.78 -3.10
N SER A 157 22.41 3.22 -2.81
CA SER A 157 23.25 2.60 -3.86
C SER A 157 22.61 1.35 -4.48
N ARG A 158 21.72 0.67 -3.76
CA ARG A 158 20.96 -0.49 -4.27
C ARG A 158 19.64 -0.10 -4.92
N HIS A 159 19.08 1.05 -4.56
CA HIS A 159 17.74 1.48 -4.97
C HIS A 159 17.75 2.96 -5.37
N SER A 160 17.95 3.23 -6.66
CA SER A 160 17.99 4.59 -7.22
C SER A 160 16.69 5.39 -7.02
N GLN A 161 15.57 4.70 -6.80
CA GLN A 161 14.26 5.29 -6.54
C GLN A 161 14.03 5.66 -5.06
N LEU A 162 14.97 5.34 -4.17
CA LEU A 162 14.89 5.69 -2.75
C LEU A 162 15.33 7.14 -2.52
N ARG A 163 14.41 7.96 -2.00
CA ARG A 163 14.68 9.31 -1.51
C ARG A 163 14.60 9.30 0.01
N SER A 164 15.61 9.87 0.67
CA SER A 164 15.67 9.89 2.13
C SER A 164 15.57 11.31 2.68
N PHE A 165 14.84 11.44 3.79
CA PHE A 165 14.61 12.68 4.51
C PHE A 165 14.83 12.40 5.99
N GLN A 166 15.70 13.19 6.61
CA GLN A 166 16.19 12.94 7.97
C GLN A 166 15.91 14.13 8.88
N THR A 167 16.09 13.90 10.19
CA THR A 167 15.97 14.96 11.21
C THR A 167 14.60 15.62 11.17
N LEU A 168 13.56 14.84 10.88
CA LEU A 168 12.18 15.33 10.90
C LEU A 168 11.74 15.55 12.34
N THR A 169 10.83 16.49 12.59
CA THR A 169 10.24 16.63 13.92
C THR A 169 9.50 15.34 14.30
N PRO A 170 9.64 14.82 15.54
CA PRO A 170 8.92 13.64 15.98
C PRO A 170 7.39 13.77 15.78
N GLY A 171 6.78 12.71 15.27
CA GLY A 171 5.36 12.67 14.91
C GLY A 171 5.00 13.38 13.60
N THR A 172 5.96 13.82 12.78
CA THR A 172 5.67 14.54 11.53
C THR A 172 6.01 13.75 10.26
N ALA A 173 6.56 12.55 10.35
CA ALA A 173 6.98 11.75 9.21
C ALA A 173 5.83 11.49 8.23
N VAL A 174 4.64 11.14 8.73
CA VAL A 174 3.47 10.88 7.87
C VAL A 174 3.05 12.14 7.10
N MET A 175 2.92 13.28 7.80
CA MET A 175 2.61 14.56 7.17
C MET A 175 3.67 14.95 6.13
N ARG A 176 4.95 14.79 6.46
CA ARG A 176 6.05 15.07 5.54
C ARG A 176 6.01 14.14 4.32
N GLY A 177 5.76 12.86 4.54
CA GLY A 177 5.53 11.88 3.47
C GLY A 177 4.40 12.31 2.54
N ALA A 178 3.25 12.70 3.09
CA ALA A 178 2.11 13.18 2.31
C ALA A 178 2.43 14.44 1.47
N ARG A 179 3.29 15.34 1.97
CA ARG A 179 3.71 16.54 1.24
C ARG A 179 4.77 16.26 0.16
N LEU A 180 5.52 15.17 0.30
CA LEU A 180 6.64 14.84 -0.59
C LEU A 180 6.27 13.78 -1.65
N ALA A 181 5.24 13.00 -1.39
CA ALA A 181 4.76 11.92 -2.25
C ALA A 181 4.21 12.46 -3.58
N ARG A 182 4.68 11.88 -4.68
CA ARG A 182 4.34 12.28 -6.05
C ARG A 182 3.37 11.29 -6.71
N GLY A 183 3.40 10.04 -6.25
CA GLY A 183 2.58 8.93 -6.73
C GLY A 183 1.09 9.27 -6.73
N ARG A 184 0.32 8.67 -7.63
CA ARG A 184 -1.15 8.73 -7.60
C ARG A 184 -1.75 7.84 -6.50
N VAL A 185 -1.08 6.75 -6.17
CA VAL A 185 -1.38 5.86 -5.04
C VAL A 185 -0.23 5.92 -4.04
N TRP A 186 -0.56 6.00 -2.76
CA TRP A 186 0.40 6.03 -1.67
C TRP A 186 0.24 4.80 -0.80
N LEU A 187 1.37 4.23 -0.37
CA LEU A 187 1.47 3.19 0.64
C LEU A 187 2.28 3.73 1.81
N ILE A 188 1.68 3.88 2.98
CA ILE A 188 2.30 4.44 4.18
C ILE A 188 2.44 3.34 5.23
N VAL A 189 3.65 3.23 5.77
CA VAL A 189 4.01 2.27 6.84
C VAL A 189 4.94 2.95 7.84
N ASP A 190 4.79 2.66 9.14
CA ASP A 190 5.65 3.21 10.20
C ASP A 190 6.39 2.13 11.03
N ALA A 191 6.24 0.86 10.65
CA ALA A 191 6.87 -0.29 11.26
C ALA A 191 7.07 -1.42 10.23
N PRO A 192 7.85 -2.48 10.54
CA PRO A 192 7.89 -3.69 9.75
C PRO A 192 6.49 -4.24 9.49
N PHE A 193 6.22 -4.56 8.24
CA PHE A 193 4.91 -5.00 7.76
C PHE A 193 5.05 -6.25 6.87
N ASP A 194 3.96 -6.99 6.71
CA ASP A 194 3.86 -8.11 5.80
C ASP A 194 3.70 -7.61 4.35
N PRO A 195 4.60 -7.98 3.40
CA PRO A 195 4.46 -7.60 1.99
C PRO A 195 3.10 -7.98 1.39
N THR A 196 2.48 -9.07 1.86
CA THR A 196 1.15 -9.50 1.40
C THR A 196 0.07 -8.49 1.78
N HIS A 197 0.18 -7.88 2.97
CA HIS A 197 -0.72 -6.83 3.43
C HIS A 197 -0.52 -5.53 2.64
N GLY A 198 0.74 -5.18 2.38
CA GLY A 198 1.09 -4.06 1.51
C GLY A 198 0.50 -4.20 0.10
N LEU A 199 0.75 -5.33 -0.54
CA LEU A 199 0.26 -5.65 -1.88
C LEU A 199 -1.27 -5.67 -1.96
N TRP A 200 -1.93 -6.28 -0.97
CA TRP A 200 -3.40 -6.27 -0.91
C TRP A 200 -3.93 -4.84 -0.83
N ALA A 201 -3.36 -4.01 0.05
CA ALA A 201 -3.83 -2.65 0.29
C ALA A 201 -3.63 -1.76 -0.96
N THR A 202 -2.46 -1.80 -1.58
CA THR A 202 -2.21 -1.04 -2.82
C THR A 202 -3.14 -1.49 -3.94
N ARG A 203 -3.32 -2.80 -4.12
CA ARG A 203 -4.21 -3.35 -5.14
C ARG A 203 -5.65 -2.86 -4.98
N GLN A 204 -6.18 -2.79 -3.77
CA GLN A 204 -7.54 -2.24 -3.55
C GLN A 204 -7.67 -0.81 -4.08
N VAL A 205 -6.67 0.04 -3.80
CA VAL A 205 -6.69 1.45 -4.22
C VAL A 205 -6.55 1.60 -5.73
N PHE A 206 -5.65 0.85 -6.35
CA PHE A 206 -5.53 0.80 -7.81
C PHE A 206 -6.81 0.27 -8.48
N CYS A 207 -7.50 -0.69 -7.86
CA CYS A 207 -8.77 -1.23 -8.33
C CYS A 207 -9.98 -0.30 -8.11
N GLY A 208 -9.83 0.87 -7.48
CA GLY A 208 -10.91 1.85 -7.38
C GLY A 208 -11.18 2.39 -5.99
N ASP A 209 -10.72 1.73 -4.93
CA ASP A 209 -10.98 2.20 -3.56
C ASP A 209 -10.23 3.51 -3.28
N GLN A 210 -10.83 4.39 -2.47
CA GLN A 210 -10.17 5.64 -2.05
C GLN A 210 -9.01 5.38 -1.08
N ALA A 211 -9.16 4.37 -0.23
CA ALA A 211 -8.15 3.92 0.71
C ALA A 211 -8.39 2.47 1.14
N ALA A 212 -7.32 1.81 1.58
CA ALA A 212 -7.32 0.48 2.12
C ALA A 212 -6.45 0.41 3.39
N VAL A 213 -6.95 -0.26 4.41
CA VAL A 213 -6.37 -0.25 5.76
C VAL A 213 -6.10 -1.66 6.24
N VAL A 214 -4.87 -1.89 6.69
CA VAL A 214 -4.51 -2.99 7.59
C VAL A 214 -4.19 -2.39 8.96
N PRO A 215 -4.98 -2.68 10.01
CA PRO A 215 -4.99 -1.87 11.22
C PRO A 215 -3.64 -1.84 11.93
N GLY A 216 -3.07 -0.64 12.09
CA GLY A 216 -1.79 -0.43 12.75
C GLY A 216 -0.57 -0.97 12.00
N GLU A 217 -0.72 -1.37 10.74
CA GLU A 217 0.36 -1.98 9.96
C GLU A 217 0.57 -1.27 8.61
N VAL A 218 -0.50 -1.08 7.84
CA VAL A 218 -0.44 -0.51 6.49
C VAL A 218 -1.62 0.42 6.23
N LEU A 219 -1.34 1.54 5.57
CA LEU A 219 -2.36 2.41 5.00
C LEU A 219 -2.04 2.66 3.52
N ALA A 220 -2.89 2.19 2.61
CA ALA A 220 -2.83 2.57 1.21
C ALA A 220 -3.95 3.56 0.88
N LEU A 221 -3.70 4.54 0.03
CA LEU A 221 -4.72 5.54 -0.33
C LEU A 221 -4.41 6.27 -1.63
N ARG A 222 -5.42 6.92 -2.21
CA ARG A 222 -5.23 7.84 -3.33
C ARG A 222 -4.60 9.14 -2.86
N ARG A 223 -3.80 9.74 -3.75
CA ARG A 223 -3.14 11.03 -3.53
C ARG A 223 -4.09 12.13 -3.07
N GLY A 224 -5.27 12.29 -3.69
CA GLY A 224 -6.23 13.33 -3.31
C GLY A 224 -6.70 13.20 -1.86
N VAL A 225 -7.02 11.98 -1.42
CA VAL A 225 -7.39 11.66 -0.03
C VAL A 225 -6.21 11.95 0.90
N GLY A 226 -5.00 11.60 0.49
CA GLY A 226 -3.81 11.74 1.32
C GLY A 226 -3.40 13.18 1.52
N GLN A 227 -3.48 14.00 0.48
CA GLN A 227 -3.24 15.43 0.58
C GLN A 227 -4.27 16.09 1.51
N ALA A 228 -5.55 15.73 1.38
CA ALA A 228 -6.63 16.27 2.18
C ALA A 228 -6.55 15.84 3.66
N ALA A 229 -6.32 14.56 3.94
CA ALA A 229 -6.32 14.02 5.30
C ALA A 229 -5.00 14.23 6.04
N LEU A 230 -3.86 14.05 5.36
CA LEU A 230 -2.56 13.88 6.02
C LEU A 230 -1.66 15.11 5.91
N GLY A 231 -1.99 16.07 5.05
CA GLY A 231 -1.15 17.24 4.79
C GLY A 231 -0.86 18.13 6.01
N TRP A 232 -1.62 17.98 7.09
CA TRP A 232 -1.52 18.74 8.33
C TRP A 232 -1.57 17.86 9.60
N LEU A 233 -1.46 16.53 9.43
CA LEU A 233 -1.64 15.60 10.53
C LEU A 233 -0.35 15.38 11.31
N ASP A 234 -0.33 15.79 12.57
CA ASP A 234 0.68 15.33 13.52
C ASP A 234 0.28 13.95 14.09
N GLY A 235 1.18 12.98 13.99
CA GLY A 235 1.01 11.63 14.52
C GLY A 235 1.67 10.53 13.68
N GLY A 236 1.48 9.29 14.14
CA GLY A 236 1.92 8.08 13.43
C GLY A 236 0.84 7.47 12.55
N LEU A 237 1.08 6.26 12.05
CA LEU A 237 0.20 5.56 11.10
C LEU A 237 -1.22 5.35 11.65
N VAL A 238 -1.36 5.00 12.93
CA VAL A 238 -2.69 4.79 13.54
C VAL A 238 -3.52 6.08 13.55
N SER A 239 -2.90 7.22 13.79
CA SER A 239 -3.58 8.52 13.69
C SER A 239 -3.99 8.80 12.24
N ALA A 240 -3.12 8.49 11.29
CA ALA A 240 -3.39 8.65 9.86
C ALA A 240 -4.56 7.78 9.38
N GLN A 241 -4.60 6.52 9.80
CA GLN A 241 -5.72 5.61 9.51
C GLN A 241 -7.05 6.17 10.04
N ARG A 242 -7.07 6.66 11.29
CA ARG A 242 -8.26 7.29 11.88
C ARG A 242 -8.67 8.56 11.14
N GLU A 243 -7.71 9.37 10.70
CA GLU A 243 -8.01 10.59 9.96
C GLU A 243 -8.63 10.31 8.61
N VAL A 244 -8.05 9.38 7.85
CA VAL A 244 -8.60 8.93 6.56
C VAL A 244 -9.99 8.31 6.75
N GLU A 245 -10.19 7.50 7.79
CA GLU A 245 -11.52 6.96 8.11
C GLU A 245 -12.56 8.06 8.36
N ARG A 246 -12.19 9.10 9.13
CA ARG A 246 -13.08 10.24 9.41
C ARG A 246 -13.42 11.01 8.14
N LEU A 247 -12.41 11.29 7.31
CA LEU A 247 -12.59 12.02 6.05
C LEU A 247 -13.49 11.24 5.08
N LEU A 248 -13.27 9.94 4.91
CA LEU A 248 -14.11 9.14 4.01
C LEU A 248 -15.54 9.02 4.54
N ALA A 249 -15.71 8.86 5.85
CA ALA A 249 -17.03 8.81 6.47
C ALA A 249 -17.82 10.12 6.26
N SER A 250 -17.17 11.29 6.27
CA SER A 250 -17.85 12.57 6.01
C SER A 250 -18.34 12.70 4.57
N HIS A 251 -17.79 11.90 3.64
CA HIS A 251 -18.20 11.84 2.23
C HIS A 251 -19.15 10.68 1.94
N GLY A 252 -19.57 9.92 2.96
CA GLY A 252 -20.42 8.74 2.80
C GLY A 252 -19.69 7.51 2.26
N GLU A 253 -18.36 7.54 2.24
CA GLU A 253 -17.50 6.49 1.73
C GLU A 253 -16.83 5.70 2.87
N ARG A 254 -16.18 4.58 2.53
CA ARG A 254 -15.48 3.73 3.50
C ARG A 254 -14.18 3.20 2.89
N PRO A 255 -13.10 3.10 3.68
CA PRO A 255 -11.91 2.41 3.22
C PRO A 255 -12.16 0.90 3.16
N ALA A 256 -11.43 0.20 2.30
CA ALA A 256 -11.35 -1.26 2.32
C ALA A 256 -10.56 -1.74 3.56
N TRP A 257 -10.91 -2.90 4.12
CA TRP A 257 -10.29 -3.44 5.34
C TRP A 257 -9.78 -4.87 5.16
N SER A 258 -8.58 -5.13 5.66
CA SER A 258 -8.07 -6.49 5.87
C SER A 258 -7.59 -6.69 7.32
N PRO A 259 -8.06 -7.75 8.01
CA PRO A 259 -9.20 -8.59 7.62
C PRO A 259 -10.51 -7.76 7.59
N PRO A 260 -11.56 -8.22 6.88
CA PRO A 260 -12.85 -7.54 6.84
C PRO A 260 -13.37 -7.19 8.24
N ARG A 261 -13.93 -5.98 8.40
CA ARG A 261 -14.29 -5.38 9.71
C ARG A 261 -15.17 -6.28 10.59
N ASP A 262 -16.02 -7.12 10.02
CA ASP A 262 -16.92 -8.01 10.77
C ASP A 262 -16.16 -9.12 11.54
N GLN A 263 -14.93 -9.43 11.14
CA GLN A 263 -14.04 -10.31 11.90
C GLN A 263 -13.14 -9.55 12.89
N ALA A 264 -13.08 -8.21 12.81
CA ALA A 264 -12.10 -7.38 13.51
C ALA A 264 -12.35 -7.24 15.02
N LEU A 265 -13.56 -7.50 15.54
CA LEU A 265 -13.81 -7.45 16.99
C LEU A 265 -13.03 -8.53 17.76
N ARG A 266 -12.90 -9.74 17.18
CA ARG A 266 -12.12 -10.83 17.79
C ARG A 266 -10.61 -10.66 17.55
N SER A 267 -10.22 -10.06 16.42
CA SER A 267 -8.82 -9.80 16.06
C SER A 267 -8.22 -8.60 16.80
N ARG A 268 -9.01 -7.56 17.09
CA ARG A 268 -8.61 -6.39 17.90
C ARG A 268 -8.20 -6.79 19.31
N ALA A 269 -8.87 -7.77 19.92
CA ALA A 269 -8.47 -8.31 21.21
C ALA A 269 -7.06 -8.94 21.17
N ARG A 270 -6.69 -9.62 20.07
CA ARG A 270 -5.35 -10.20 19.91
C ARG A 270 -4.26 -9.16 19.64
N LEU A 271 -4.55 -8.13 18.85
CA LEU A 271 -3.58 -7.05 18.57
C LEU A 271 -3.35 -6.15 19.80
N PHE A 272 -4.39 -5.87 20.60
CA PHE A 272 -4.23 -5.19 21.88
C PHE A 272 -3.43 -6.01 22.90
N MET A 273 -3.64 -7.33 22.96
CA MET A 273 -2.87 -8.23 23.83
C MET A 273 -1.39 -8.27 23.44
N ARG A 274 -1.07 -8.23 22.14
CA ARG A 274 0.32 -8.24 21.65
C ARG A 274 1.05 -6.93 21.94
N GLY A 275 0.37 -5.79 21.86
CA GLY A 275 0.93 -4.47 22.20
C GLY A 275 1.16 -4.26 23.70
N ARG A 276 0.30 -4.78 24.57
CA ARG A 276 0.47 -4.67 26.04
C ARG A 276 1.43 -5.69 26.64
N LEU A 277 1.57 -6.89 26.07
CA LEU A 277 2.53 -7.88 26.56
C LEU A 277 3.98 -7.53 26.21
N ALA A 278 4.21 -6.84 25.07
CA ALA A 278 5.53 -6.33 24.72
C ALA A 278 6.02 -5.19 25.64
N GLN A 279 5.10 -4.43 26.25
CA GLN A 279 5.42 -3.38 27.22
C GLN A 279 5.68 -3.90 28.64
N LEU A 280 5.32 -5.16 28.95
CA LEU A 280 5.44 -5.75 30.29
C LEU A 280 6.63 -6.71 30.45
N GLY A 281 7.55 -6.80 29.49
CA GLY A 281 8.86 -7.44 29.74
C GLY A 281 8.87 -8.96 29.94
N PHE A 282 7.85 -9.70 29.53
CA PHE A 282 7.82 -11.17 29.66
C PHE A 282 8.34 -11.91 28.42
N GLY A 283 9.51 -11.50 27.92
CA GLY A 283 10.19 -12.13 26.77
C GLY A 283 11.04 -13.36 27.10
N GLN A 284 10.92 -13.96 28.29
CA GLN A 284 11.74 -15.09 28.71
C GLN A 284 10.92 -16.17 29.44
N LEU A 285 9.95 -16.80 28.78
CA LEU A 285 9.49 -18.14 29.17
C LEU A 285 8.90 -18.84 27.95
N ASP A 286 9.75 -19.27 27.01
CA ASP A 286 9.41 -20.41 26.14
C ASP A 286 10.68 -21.11 25.61
N ARG A 287 11.37 -21.79 26.52
CA ARG A 287 12.10 -23.03 26.23
C ARG A 287 11.66 -24.03 27.29
N GLY A 288 10.72 -24.90 26.92
CA GLY A 288 10.25 -26.04 27.66
C GLY A 288 9.54 -26.98 26.70
#